data_AF-A0A453T150-F1
#
_entry.id   AF-A0A453T150-F1
#
_cell.length_a   1.000
_cell.length_b   1.000
_cell.length_c   1.000
_cell.angle_alpha   90.00
_cell.angle_beta   90.00
_cell.angle_gamma   90.00
#
_symmetry.space_group_name_H-M   'P 1'
#
loop_
_entity.id
_entity.type
_entity.pdbx_description
1 polymer ?
#
loop_
_entity_poly.entity_id
_entity_poly.type
_entity_poly.pdbx_seq_one_letter_code
_entity_poly.pdbx_strand_id
1 'polypeptide(L)'
;LSSHPVSLLRSPLRRATPPASSPWHQQRPRRRAFSELLRNYLKQIREETSGRLLNCAYRANGTPNKWWLAFAKRKFMNLVIL
;
A
#
# COMPACT_ATOMS: atom_id res chain seq x y z
N LEU A 1 34.62 -24.21 46.93
CA LEU A 1 33.52 -23.34 47.37
C LEU A 1 34.02 -21.91 47.19
N SER A 2 33.65 -21.11 46.21
CA SER A 2 32.34 -20.72 45.67
C SER A 2 32.63 -20.18 44.27
N SER A 3 32.05 -20.73 43.20
CA SER A 3 30.88 -20.16 42.52
C SER A 3 30.89 -18.64 42.52
N HIS A 4 31.15 -18.02 41.36
CA HIS A 4 30.29 -17.00 40.72
C HIS A 4 30.96 -16.52 39.41
N PRO A 5 30.51 -16.98 38.23
CA PRO A 5 30.80 -16.24 37.01
C PRO A 5 29.91 -14.99 36.96
N VAL A 6 30.54 -13.81 36.90
CA VAL A 6 29.90 -12.55 36.52
C VAL A 6 29.51 -12.65 35.04
N SER A 7 28.34 -13.22 34.77
CA SER A 7 27.79 -13.30 33.41
C SER A 7 26.29 -12.98 33.32
N LEU A 8 25.68 -12.50 34.42
CA LEU A 8 24.27 -12.11 34.45
C LEU A 8 24.04 -10.60 34.31
N LEU A 9 24.66 -9.98 33.31
CA LEU A 9 24.14 -8.70 32.81
C LEU A 9 24.30 -8.56 31.30
N ARG A 10 23.81 -9.57 30.58
CA ARG A 10 23.44 -9.39 29.17
C ARG A 10 22.00 -9.85 29.00
N SER A 11 21.11 -9.17 29.71
CA SER A 11 19.67 -9.34 29.56
C SER A 11 19.29 -9.12 28.09
N PRO A 12 18.58 -10.07 27.47
CA PRO A 12 18.27 -10.04 26.06
C PRO A 12 17.13 -9.05 25.82
N LEU A 13 17.47 -7.77 25.67
CA LEU A 13 16.66 -6.84 24.86
C LEU A 13 16.83 -7.16 23.37
N ARG A 14 16.62 -8.43 23.02
CA ARG A 14 16.27 -8.80 21.66
C ARG A 14 14.80 -8.41 21.57
N ARG A 15 14.50 -7.34 20.83
CA ARG A 15 13.15 -6.99 20.37
C ARG A 15 12.49 -8.25 19.82
N ALA A 16 11.80 -9.00 20.67
CA ALA A 16 10.90 -10.04 20.23
C ALA A 16 9.78 -9.27 19.55
N THR A 17 9.77 -9.30 18.22
CA THR A 17 8.59 -8.91 17.46
C THR A 17 7.43 -9.72 18.03
N PRO A 18 6.39 -9.07 18.57
CA PRO A 18 5.27 -9.79 19.16
C PRO A 18 4.69 -10.77 18.12
N PRO A 19 4.22 -11.97 18.53
CA PRO A 19 3.58 -12.88 17.60
C PRO A 19 2.36 -12.19 16.97
N ALA A 20 2.05 -12.53 15.71
CA ALA A 20 1.00 -11.89 14.91
C ALA A 20 -0.40 -11.86 15.58
N SER A 21 -0.61 -12.68 16.61
CA SER A 21 -1.79 -12.75 17.47
C SER A 21 -1.79 -11.80 18.68
N SER A 22 -0.80 -10.91 18.83
CA SER A 22 -0.74 -10.00 19.98
C SER A 22 -1.89 -8.97 19.98
N PRO A 23 -2.61 -8.81 21.12
CA PRO A 23 -3.76 -7.89 21.24
C PRO A 23 -3.46 -6.43 20.86
N TRP A 24 -2.20 -6.01 20.94
CA TRP A 24 -1.75 -4.66 20.55
C TRP A 24 -1.84 -4.39 19.04
N HIS A 25 -1.93 -5.43 18.21
CA HIS A 25 -2.16 -5.33 16.75
C HIS A 25 -3.65 -5.29 16.38
N GLN A 26 -4.55 -5.41 17.35
CA GLN A 26 -5.99 -5.34 17.14
C GLN A 26 -6.38 -3.89 16.86
N GLN A 27 -6.08 -3.43 15.64
CA GLN A 27 -6.47 -2.13 15.13
C GLN A 27 -7.96 -1.92 15.42
N ARG A 28 -8.25 -0.89 16.21
CA ARG A 28 -9.58 -0.52 16.68
C ARG A 28 -10.59 -0.62 15.52
N PRO A 29 -11.76 -1.27 15.68
CA PRO A 29 -12.70 -1.56 14.59
C PRO A 29 -13.00 -0.37 13.68
N ARG A 30 -13.08 0.85 14.25
CA ARG A 30 -13.28 2.10 13.52
C ARG A 30 -12.20 2.40 12.47
N ARG A 31 -10.94 2.08 12.75
CA ARG A 31 -9.83 2.25 11.78
C ARG A 31 -9.89 1.22 10.65
N ARG A 32 -10.39 0.01 10.94
CA ARG A 32 -10.57 -1.04 9.91
C ARG A 32 -11.69 -0.67 8.93
N ALA A 33 -12.85 -0.26 9.44
CA ALA A 33 -13.99 0.16 8.62
C ALA A 33 -13.63 1.35 7.70
N PHE A 34 -12.93 2.36 8.23
CA PHE A 34 -12.46 3.48 7.41
C PHE A 34 -11.44 3.05 6.34
N SER A 35 -10.52 2.14 6.68
CA SER A 35 -9.56 1.60 5.72
C SER A 35 -10.23 0.83 4.59
N GLU A 36 -11.27 0.05 4.89
CA GLU A 36 -12.04 -0.68 3.89
C GLU A 36 -12.83 0.27 2.99
N LEU A 37 -13.48 1.27 3.59
CA LEU A 37 -14.18 2.31 2.85
C LEU A 37 -13.26 3.05 1.89
N LEU A 38 -12.07 3.49 2.36
CA LEU A 38 -11.12 4.20 1.51
C LEU A 38 -10.62 3.32 0.36
N ARG A 39 -10.34 2.04 0.59
CA ARG A 39 -9.95 1.10 -0.47
C ARG A 39 -11.05 0.94 -1.51
N ASN A 40 -12.29 0.79 -1.08
CA ASN A 40 -13.43 0.66 -1.98
C ASN A 40 -13.64 1.95 -2.79
N TYR A 41 -13.49 3.11 -2.15
CA TYR A 41 -13.60 4.41 -2.82
C TYR A 41 -12.52 4.61 -3.89
N LEU A 42 -11.25 4.33 -3.58
CA LEU A 42 -10.17 4.40 -4.57
C LEU A 42 -10.34 3.38 -5.71
N LYS A 43 -10.87 2.20 -5.40
CA LYS A 43 -11.22 1.21 -6.42
C LYS A 43 -12.30 1.74 -7.38
N GLN A 44 -13.36 2.35 -6.85
CA GLN A 44 -14.41 2.95 -7.65
C GLN A 44 -13.86 4.06 -8.57
N ILE A 45 -13.01 4.95 -8.04
CA ILE A 45 -12.36 5.99 -8.85
C ILE A 45 -11.55 5.38 -9.99
N ARG A 46 -10.79 4.32 -9.73
CA ARG A 46 -9.98 3.64 -10.75
C ARG A 46 -10.87 3.06 -11.87
N GLU A 47 -11.94 2.37 -11.52
CA GLU A 47 -12.85 1.74 -12.48
C GLU A 47 -13.52 2.79 -13.37
N GLU A 48 -14.17 3.80 -12.76
CA GLU A 48 -14.85 4.89 -13.48
C GLU A 48 -13.90 5.68 -14.38
N THR A 49 -12.73 6.04 -13.86
CA THR A 49 -11.76 6.83 -14.62
C THR A 49 -11.18 6.02 -15.76
N SER A 50 -10.90 4.73 -15.56
CA SER A 50 -10.37 3.85 -16.62
C SER A 50 -11.34 3.69 -17.79
N GLY A 51 -12.64 3.54 -17.52
CA GLY A 51 -13.67 3.43 -18.55
C GLY A 51 -13.78 4.72 -19.39
N ARG A 52 -13.75 5.88 -18.73
CA ARG A 52 -13.77 7.19 -19.41
C ARG A 52 -12.49 7.46 -20.20
N LEU A 53 -11.34 7.08 -19.65
CA LEU A 53 -10.03 7.30 -20.27
C LEU A 53 -9.90 6.55 -21.59
N LEU A 54 -10.44 5.33 -21.70
CA LEU A 54 -10.42 4.57 -22.95
C LEU A 54 -11.11 5.33 -24.10
N ASN A 55 -12.25 5.95 -23.83
CA ASN A 55 -12.98 6.75 -24.82
C ASN A 55 -12.22 8.03 -25.25
N CYS A 56 -11.32 8.54 -24.40
CA CYS A 56 -10.45 9.67 -24.76
C CYS A 56 -9.20 9.23 -25.53
N ALA A 57 -8.61 8.09 -25.11
CA ALA A 57 -7.38 7.56 -25.65
C ALA A 57 -7.57 6.86 -27.01
N TYR A 58 -8.75 6.30 -27.26
CA TYR A 58 -9.09 5.63 -28.52
C TYR A 58 -10.27 6.33 -29.20
N ARG A 59 -10.23 6.37 -30.53
CA ARG A 59 -11.38 6.82 -31.34
C ARG A 59 -12.42 5.69 -31.46
N ALA A 60 -13.61 6.02 -31.95
CA ALA A 60 -14.69 5.05 -32.18
C ALA A 60 -14.30 3.90 -33.14
N ASN A 61 -13.31 4.11 -34.02
CA ASN A 61 -12.77 3.09 -34.91
C ASN A 61 -11.65 2.23 -34.27
N GLY A 62 -11.41 2.38 -32.96
CA GLY A 62 -10.32 1.69 -32.25
C GLY A 62 -8.93 2.24 -32.51
N THR A 63 -8.78 3.30 -33.32
CA THR A 63 -7.45 3.87 -33.58
C THR A 63 -6.94 4.66 -32.37
N PRO A 64 -5.67 4.48 -31.99
CA PRO A 64 -5.06 5.20 -30.88
C PRO A 64 -4.95 6.71 -31.16
N ASN A 65 -5.30 7.53 -30.18
CA ASN A 65 -5.16 8.98 -30.24
C ASN A 65 -3.74 9.41 -29.84
N LYS A 66 -2.96 9.87 -30.83
CA LYS A 66 -1.55 10.26 -30.65
C LYS A 66 -1.33 11.30 -29.56
N TRP A 67 -2.27 12.23 -29.38
CA TRP A 67 -2.12 13.34 -28.43
C TRP A 67 -2.27 12.87 -26.98
N TRP A 68 -3.10 11.86 -26.74
CA TRP A 68 -3.27 11.25 -25.43
C TRP A 68 -2.15 10.25 -25.13
N LEU A 69 -1.79 9.39 -26.10
CA LEU A 69 -0.74 8.38 -25.89
C LEU A 69 0.66 8.98 -25.80
N ALA A 70 0.88 10.20 -26.27
CA ALA A 70 2.14 10.92 -26.08
C ALA A 70 2.54 11.04 -24.59
N PHE A 71 1.58 10.95 -23.67
CA PHE A 71 1.81 11.04 -22.23
C PHE A 71 2.08 9.69 -21.55
N ALA A 72 1.94 8.56 -22.25
CA ALA A 72 2.05 7.23 -21.64
C ALA A 72 3.42 6.93 -20.99
N LYS A 73 4.49 7.58 -21.45
CA LYS A 73 5.86 7.42 -20.91
C LYS A 73 6.23 8.49 -19.87
N ARG A 74 5.39 9.49 -19.62
CA ARG A 74 5.68 10.59 -18.69
C ARG A 74 5.21 10.23 -17.28
N LYS A 75 6.07 10.48 -16.29
CA LYS A 75 5.73 10.27 -14.87
C LYS A 75 5.17 11.55 -14.27
N PHE A 76 4.00 11.46 -13.65
CA PHE A 76 3.46 12.57 -12.87
C PHE A 76 4.24 12.67 -11.54
N MET A 77 4.75 13.86 -11.21
CA MET A 77 5.54 14.13 -10.00
C MET A 77 6.76 13.19 -9.79
N ASN A 78 7.27 12.57 -10.86
CA ASN A 78 8.32 11.56 -10.80
C ASN A 78 7.98 10.33 -9.92
N LEU A 79 6.69 10.08 -9.67
CA LEU A 79 6.19 8.93 -8.91
C LEU A 79 5.82 7.78 -9.86
N VAL A 80 6.04 6.55 -9.42
CA VAL A 80 5.57 5.32 -10.08
C VAL A 80 4.69 4.57 -9.10
N ILE A 81 3.46 4.27 -9.52
CA ILE A 81 2.52 3.42 -8.78
C ILE A 81 2.67 2.02 -9.37
N LEU A 82 3.47 1.16 -8.71
CA LEU A 82 3.63 -0.27 -9.02
C LEU A 82 2.71 -1.11 -8.15
#